data_AF-X6JJJ8-F1
#
_entry.id   AF-X6JJJ8-F1
#
_cell.length_a   1.000
_cell.length_b   1.000
_cell.length_c   1.000
_cell.angle_alpha   90.00
_cell.angle_beta   90.00
_cell.angle_gamma   90.00
#
_symmetry.space_group_name_H-M   'P 1'
#
loop_
_entity.id
_entity.type
_entity.pdbx_description
1 polymer ?
#
loop_
_entity_poly.entity_id
_entity_poly.type
_entity_poly.pdbx_seq_one_letter_code
_entity_poly.pdbx_strand_id
1 'polypeptide(L)'
;MSHLLSLGPFRRLLKDYILICESYYDAMMRASPARLEAIDMGRRAIHNHASELLRERLAAKVTLDSDTARRLFTLICVLLMRSASQRTLLR
;
A
#
# COMPACT_ATOMS: atom_id res chain seq x y z
N MET A 1 5.90 -25.33 3.33
CA MET A 1 5.15 -24.69 4.43
C MET A 1 4.51 -23.43 3.91
N SER A 2 3.23 -23.20 4.22
CA SER A 2 2.47 -22.04 3.72
C SER A 2 1.95 -21.22 4.90
N HIS A 3 2.00 -19.90 4.81
CA HIS A 3 1.44 -18.99 5.81
C HIS A 3 0.26 -18.21 5.20
N LEU A 4 -0.87 -18.21 5.91
CA LEU A 4 -2.06 -17.44 5.54
C LEU A 4 -2.08 -16.13 6.34
N LEU A 5 -2.04 -15.01 5.62
CA LEU A 5 -2.16 -13.66 6.19
C LEU A 5 -3.54 -13.09 5.88
N SER A 6 -4.28 -12.70 6.91
CA SER A 6 -5.58 -12.01 6.72
C SER A 6 -5.37 -10.58 6.22
N LEU A 7 -6.00 -10.25 5.08
CA LEU A 7 -6.00 -8.90 4.51
C LEU A 7 -7.03 -7.96 5.14
N GLY A 8 -7.96 -8.47 5.96
CA GLY A 8 -9.01 -7.65 6.59
C GLY A 8 -8.45 -6.40 7.29
N PRO A 9 -7.39 -6.51 8.10
CA PRO A 9 -6.79 -5.37 8.79
C PRO A 9 -6.06 -4.37 7.88
N PHE A 10 -5.72 -4.77 6.66
CA PHE A 10 -5.10 -3.89 5.67
C PHE A 10 -6.14 -3.15 4.81
N ARG A 11 -7.42 -3.52 4.90
CA ARG A 11 -8.47 -3.04 3.98
C ARG A 11 -8.53 -1.52 3.90
N ARG A 12 -8.51 -0.83 5.06
CA ARG A 12 -8.53 0.65 5.09
C ARG A 12 -7.28 1.22 4.43
N LEU A 13 -6.10 0.78 4.85
CA LEU A 13 -4.83 1.28 4.33
C LEU A 13 -4.67 1.02 2.83
N LEU A 14 -5.14 -0.12 2.33
CA LEU A 14 -5.15 -0.43 0.91
C LEU A 14 -6.08 0.51 0.13
N LYS A 15 -7.29 0.77 0.62
CA LYS A 15 -8.22 1.73 0.01
C LYS A 15 -7.62 3.13 -0.03
N ASP A 16 -7.10 3.59 1.11
CA ASP A 16 -6.48 4.92 1.22
C ASP A 16 -5.23 5.04 0.32
N TYR A 17 -4.43 3.96 0.22
CA TYR A 17 -3.24 3.92 -0.64
C TYR A 17 -3.59 3.96 -2.13
N ILE A 18 -4.65 3.27 -2.56
CA ILE A 18 -5.11 3.30 -3.94
C ILE A 18 -5.60 4.72 -4.30
N LEU A 19 -6.45 5.31 -3.47
CA LEU A 19 -7.02 6.63 -3.70
C LEU A 19 -5.94 7.72 -3.82
N ILE A 20 -4.91 7.68 -2.97
CA ILE A 20 -3.83 8.67 -3.04
C ILE A 20 -2.89 8.44 -4.23
N CYS A 21 -2.75 7.19 -4.71
CA CYS A 21 -2.01 6.92 -5.94
C CYS A 21 -2.75 7.45 -7.17
N GLU A 22 -4.08 7.32 -7.22
CA GLU A 22 -4.92 7.96 -8.25
C GLU A 22 -4.76 9.49 -8.20
N SER A 23 -4.86 10.08 -7.01
CA SER A 23 -4.67 11.52 -6.80
C SER A 23 -3.28 12.00 -7.23
N TYR A 24 -2.23 11.21 -6.96
CA TYR A 24 -0.86 11.50 -7.40
C TYR A 24 -0.76 11.49 -8.93
N TYR A 25 -1.34 10.47 -9.58
CA TYR A 25 -1.31 10.35 -11.04
C TYR A 25 -2.03 11.53 -11.72
N ASP A 26 -3.19 11.91 -11.21
CA ASP A 26 -3.94 13.07 -11.72
C ASP A 26 -3.18 14.40 -11.51
N ALA A 27 -2.49 14.53 -10.37
CA ALA A 27 -1.70 15.71 -10.05
C ALA A 27 -0.41 15.79 -10.88
N MET A 28 0.20 14.66 -11.23
CA MET A 28 1.50 14.60 -11.92
C MET A 28 1.55 15.43 -13.21
N MET A 29 0.43 15.56 -13.92
CA MET A 29 0.37 16.28 -15.19
C MET A 29 0.02 17.77 -15.07
N ARG A 30 -0.52 18.22 -13.93
CA ARG A 30 -1.20 19.54 -13.83
C ARG A 30 -0.92 20.32 -12.54
N ALA A 31 -0.40 19.69 -11.51
CA ALA A 31 -0.20 20.32 -10.21
C ALA A 31 1.13 21.08 -10.14
N SER A 32 1.19 22.09 -9.26
CA SER A 32 2.46 22.72 -8.90
C SER A 32 3.38 21.71 -8.19
N PRO A 33 4.71 21.89 -8.26
CA PRO A 33 5.67 21.02 -7.57
C PRO A 33 5.36 20.84 -6.08
N ALA A 34 5.03 21.93 -5.37
CA ALA A 34 4.68 21.89 -3.96
C ALA A 34 3.42 21.06 -3.67
N ARG A 35 2.40 21.13 -4.54
CA ARG A 35 1.19 20.32 -4.40
C ARG A 35 1.46 18.84 -4.69
N LEU A 36 2.27 18.55 -5.70
CA LEU A 36 2.67 17.18 -6.03
C LEU A 36 3.48 16.55 -4.88
N GLU A 37 4.41 17.30 -4.29
CA GLU A 37 5.19 16.87 -3.13
C GLU A 37 4.31 16.59 -1.91
N ALA A 38 3.33 17.45 -1.62
CA ALA A 38 2.38 17.24 -0.52
C ALA A 38 1.58 15.93 -0.69
N ILE A 39 1.13 15.63 -1.91
CA ILE A 39 0.44 14.37 -2.23
C ILE A 39 1.39 13.18 -2.08
N ASP A 40 2.61 13.29 -2.59
CA ASP A 40 3.61 12.24 -2.48
C ASP A 40 4.03 11.95 -1.04
N MET A 41 4.13 12.97 -0.19
CA MET A 41 4.34 12.81 1.25
C MET A 41 3.21 12.00 1.90
N GLY A 42 1.94 12.32 1.60
CA GLY A 42 0.80 11.54 2.07
C GLY A 42 0.84 10.10 1.58
N ARG A 43 1.19 9.89 0.31
CA ARG A 43 1.34 8.56 -0.30
C ARG A 43 2.41 7.73 0.42
N ARG A 44 3.57 8.33 0.70
CA ARG A 44 4.66 7.69 1.45
C ARG A 44 4.24 7.37 2.89
N ALA A 45 3.49 8.25 3.55
CA ALA A 45 3.02 8.03 4.91
C ALA A 45 2.09 6.80 5.00
N ILE A 46 1.11 6.69 4.08
CA ILE A 46 0.20 5.54 4.03
C ILE A 46 0.97 4.25 3.72
N HIS A 47 1.89 4.30 2.75
CA HIS A 47 2.73 3.15 2.39
C HIS A 47 3.59 2.67 3.56
N ASN A 48 4.21 3.58 4.30
CA ASN A 48 5.00 3.28 5.49
C ASN A 48 4.15 2.60 6.57
N HIS A 49 2.99 3.18 6.88
CA HIS A 49 2.10 2.60 7.88
C HIS A 49 1.65 1.18 7.50
N ALA A 50 1.25 0.96 6.24
CA ALA A 50 0.84 -0.35 5.78
C ALA A 50 1.98 -1.38 5.78
N SER A 51 3.20 -0.93 5.44
CA SER A 51 4.39 -1.78 5.46
C SER A 51 4.79 -2.16 6.89
N GLU A 52 4.68 -1.23 7.83
CA GLU A 52 4.95 -1.50 9.24
C GLU A 52 3.94 -2.48 9.83
N LEU A 53 2.64 -2.29 9.55
CA LEU A 53 1.61 -3.26 9.94
C LEU A 53 1.90 -4.64 9.33
N LEU A 54 2.37 -4.71 8.08
CA LEU A 54 2.74 -5.97 7.44
C LEU A 54 3.90 -6.65 8.18
N ARG A 55 4.92 -5.88 8.56
CA ARG A 55 6.07 -6.35 9.33
C ARG A 55 5.64 -6.92 10.68
N GLU A 56 4.84 -6.18 11.44
CA GLU A 56 4.31 -6.60 12.75
C GLU A 56 3.52 -7.90 12.65
N ARG A 57 2.66 -8.02 11.62
CA ARG A 57 1.84 -9.22 11.43
C ARG A 57 2.62 -10.45 11.03
N LEU A 58 3.76 -10.28 10.39
CA LEU A 58 4.63 -11.37 9.98
C LEU A 58 5.67 -11.73 11.03
N ALA A 59 5.89 -10.89 12.05
CA ALA A 59 6.96 -11.05 13.04
C ALA A 59 6.99 -12.41 13.75
N ALA A 60 5.84 -13.06 13.94
CA ALA A 60 5.74 -14.39 14.55
C ALA A 60 6.22 -15.54 13.62
N LYS A 61 6.51 -15.26 12.35
CA LYS A 61 6.85 -16.25 11.31
C LYS A 61 8.08 -15.88 10.50
N VAL A 62 8.28 -14.60 10.21
CA VAL A 62 9.35 -14.09 9.35
C VAL A 62 9.86 -12.77 9.92
N THR A 63 11.18 -12.65 10.05
CA THR A 63 11.82 -11.37 10.37
C THR A 63 12.00 -10.59 9.08
N LEU A 64 11.48 -9.37 9.04
CA LEU A 64 11.60 -8.46 7.90
C LEU A 64 12.17 -7.13 8.38
N ASP A 65 13.14 -6.60 7.65
CA ASP A 65 13.53 -5.20 7.76
C ASP A 65 12.49 -4.28 7.08
N SER A 66 12.57 -2.98 7.38
CA SER A 66 11.61 -1.99 6.90
C SER A 66 11.59 -1.86 5.36
N ASP A 67 12.73 -2.01 4.69
CA ASP A 67 12.81 -1.90 3.23
C ASP A 67 12.19 -3.13 2.55
N THR A 68 12.44 -4.32 3.10
CA THR A 68 11.81 -5.56 2.63
C THR A 68 10.31 -5.53 2.86
N ALA A 69 9.84 -5.04 4.02
CA ALA A 69 8.40 -4.87 4.29
C ALA A 69 7.75 -3.91 3.28
N ARG A 70 8.41 -2.79 2.96
CA ARG A 70 7.97 -1.83 1.93
C ARG A 70 7.85 -2.47 0.54
N ARG A 71 8.85 -3.25 0.13
CA ARG A 71 8.85 -3.96 -1.16
C ARG A 71 7.74 -5.01 -1.20
N LEU A 72 7.53 -5.75 -0.11
CA LEU A 72 6.50 -6.77 -0.02
C LEU A 72 5.09 -6.15 -0.08
N PHE A 73 4.85 -5.03 0.62
CA PHE A 73 3.58 -4.32 0.53
C PHE A 73 3.30 -3.83 -0.90
N THR A 74 4.29 -3.27 -1.59
CA THR A 74 4.17 -2.90 -3.02
C THR A 74 3.78 -4.10 -3.87
N LEU A 75 4.42 -5.25 -3.69
CA LEU A 75 4.11 -6.47 -4.43
C LEU A 75 2.68 -6.94 -4.15
N ILE A 76 2.23 -6.92 -2.89
CA ILE A 76 0.85 -7.25 -2.52
C ILE A 76 -0.12 -6.31 -3.24
N CYS A 77 0.11 -5.00 -3.20
CA CYS A 77 -0.74 -4.03 -3.92
C CYS A 77 -0.83 -4.34 -5.41
N VAL A 78 0.30 -4.58 -6.08
CA VAL A 78 0.33 -4.91 -7.52
C VAL A 78 -0.40 -6.20 -7.83
N LEU A 79 -0.18 -7.25 -7.04
CA LEU A 79 -0.86 -8.53 -7.21
C LEU A 79 -2.36 -8.40 -6.97
N LEU A 80 -2.77 -7.68 -5.92
CA LEU A 80 -4.17 -7.40 -5.63
C LEU A 80 -4.83 -6.62 -6.75
N MET A 81 -4.20 -5.59 -7.31
CA MET A 81 -4.76 -4.84 -8.47
C MET A 81 -4.90 -5.73 -9.70
N ARG A 82 -3.93 -6.62 -9.96
CA ARG A 82 -4.01 -7.58 -11.07
C ARG A 82 -5.12 -8.62 -10.87
N SER A 83 -5.31 -9.09 -9.64
CA SER A 83 -6.36 -10.07 -9.29
C SER A 83 -7.75 -9.42 -9.16
N ALA A 84 -7.82 -8.16 -8.72
CA ALA A 84 -9.05 -7.40 -8.48
C ALA A 84 -9.73 -6.88 -9.75
N SER A 85 -9.30 -7.33 -10.93
CA SER A 85 -10.21 -7.53 -12.06
C SER A 85 -11.45 -8.36 -11.66
N GLN A 86 -11.49 -8.94 -10.45
CA GLN A 86 -12.65 -9.45 -9.72
C GLN A 86 -13.06 -8.58 -8.48
N ARG A 87 -13.66 -7.40 -8.70
CA ARG A 87 -14.73 -6.68 -7.93
C ARG A 87 -14.75 -6.51 -6.39
N THR A 88 -13.81 -6.96 -5.55
CA THR A 88 -14.04 -6.99 -4.08
C THR A 88 -13.35 -5.92 -3.21
N LEU A 89 -12.33 -5.20 -3.69
CA LEU A 89 -11.51 -4.32 -2.82
C LEU A 89 -12.00 -2.86 -2.71
N LEU A 90 -12.88 -2.43 -3.61
CA LEU A 90 -13.42 -1.05 -3.66
C LEU A 90 -14.89 -0.96 -3.21
N ARG A 91 -15.44 -2.03 -2.65
CA ARG A 91 -16.74 -2.02 -1.95
C ARG A 91 -16.52 -1.90 -0.45
#